data_AF-A0A5D0SU47-F1
#
_entry.id   AF-A0A5D0SU47-F1
#
_cell.length_a   1.000
_cell.length_b   1.000
_cell.length_c   1.000
_cell.angle_alpha   90.00
_cell.angle_beta   90.00
_cell.angle_gamma   90.00
#
_symmetry.space_group_name_H-M   'P 1'
#
loop_
_entity.id
_entity.type
_entity.pdbx_description
1 polymer ?
#
loop_
_entity_poly.entity_id
_entity_poly.type
_entity_poly.pdbx_seq_one_letter_code
_entity_poly.pdbx_strand_id
1 'polypeptide(L)'
;MNRSAGTADEVLSLCRALRNATRLLGLTGAEESDLLGHVARAEQAASATPLDLAGVDTQVRAIRYLLVEVADGGVSAFMADAAARILGDGIGRLFS
;
A
#
# COMPACT_ATOMS: atom_id res chain seq x y z
N MET A 1 -8.36 -18.74 10.89
CA MET A 1 -8.64 -17.39 10.35
C MET A 1 -8.19 -17.37 8.89
N ASN A 2 -9.07 -16.97 7.97
CA ASN A 2 -8.82 -17.07 6.54
C ASN A 2 -7.88 -15.93 6.12
N ARG A 3 -6.58 -16.23 6.00
CA ARG A 3 -5.50 -15.23 5.78
C ARG A 3 -5.80 -14.32 4.58
N SER A 4 -6.43 -14.86 3.54
CA SER A 4 -6.85 -14.12 2.34
C SER A 4 -7.87 -13.03 2.61
N ALA A 5 -8.85 -13.27 3.50
CA ALA A 5 -9.84 -12.25 3.85
C ALA A 5 -9.20 -11.11 4.65
N GLY A 6 -8.27 -11.44 5.56
CA GLY A 6 -7.51 -10.43 6.32
C GLY A 6 -6.64 -9.55 5.41
N THR A 7 -5.96 -10.13 4.43
CA THR A 7 -5.14 -9.36 3.47
C THR A 7 -5.98 -8.40 2.62
N ALA A 8 -7.17 -8.80 2.18
CA ALA A 8 -8.03 -7.92 1.38
C ALA A 8 -8.47 -6.68 2.19
N ASP A 9 -8.96 -6.87 3.42
CA ASP A 9 -9.42 -5.78 4.29
C ASP A 9 -8.29 -4.80 4.66
N GLU A 10 -7.08 -5.32 4.90
CA GLU A 10 -5.89 -4.52 5.18
C GLU A 10 -5.50 -3.63 3.98
N VAL A 11 -5.52 -4.20 2.76
CA VAL A 11 -5.22 -3.46 1.52
C VAL A 11 -6.26 -2.37 1.29
N LEU A 12 -7.55 -2.68 1.42
CA LEU A 12 -8.62 -1.70 1.26
C LEU A 12 -8.51 -0.55 2.27
N SER A 13 -8.14 -0.87 3.52
CA SER A 13 -7.89 0.14 4.55
C SER A 13 -6.69 1.03 4.21
N LEU A 14 -5.58 0.46 3.74
CA LEU A 14 -4.43 1.22 3.27
C LEU A 14 -4.79 2.13 2.09
N CYS A 15 -5.49 1.62 1.09
CA CYS A 15 -5.94 2.38 -0.08
C CYS A 15 -6.80 3.59 0.33
N ARG A 16 -7.73 3.40 1.27
CA ARG A 16 -8.56 4.49 1.80
C ARG A 16 -7.73 5.52 2.57
N ALA A 17 -6.79 5.06 3.40
CA ALA A 17 -5.91 5.93 4.16
C ALA A 17 -5.03 6.79 3.22
N LEU A 18 -4.47 6.19 2.17
CA LEU A 18 -3.66 6.88 1.19
C LEU A 18 -4.45 7.98 0.49
N ARG A 19 -5.67 7.69 0.00
CA ARG A 19 -6.53 8.72 -0.64
C ARG A 19 -6.86 9.89 0.29
N ASN A 20 -7.10 9.61 1.57
CA ASN A 20 -7.39 10.65 2.56
C ASN A 20 -6.16 11.49 2.90
N ALA A 21 -4.99 10.87 2.90
CA ALA A 21 -3.73 11.48 3.27
C ALA A 21 -2.95 12.05 2.09
N THR A 22 -3.39 11.87 0.83
CA THR A 22 -2.61 12.20 -0.38
C THR A 22 -1.99 13.59 -0.34
N ARG A 23 -2.76 14.61 0.07
CA ARG A 23 -2.29 16.00 0.16
C ARG A 23 -1.26 16.27 1.26
N LEU A 24 -1.10 15.33 2.19
CA LEU A 24 -0.14 15.37 3.28
C LEU A 24 1.18 14.65 2.94
N LEU A 25 1.27 14.02 1.76
CA LEU A 25 2.43 13.21 1.36
C LEU A 25 3.51 14.02 0.63
N GLY A 26 3.30 15.33 0.42
CA GLY A 26 4.29 16.20 -0.22
C GLY A 26 4.57 15.88 -1.70
N LEU A 27 3.70 15.11 -2.36
CA LEU A 27 3.87 14.65 -3.72
C LEU A 27 3.65 15.77 -4.75
N THR A 28 4.41 15.73 -5.84
CA THR A 28 4.09 16.48 -7.05
C THR A 28 2.84 15.90 -7.72
N GLY A 29 2.22 16.66 -8.63
CA GLY A 29 1.01 16.17 -9.33
C GLY A 29 1.23 14.88 -10.13
N ALA A 30 2.44 14.65 -10.64
CA ALA A 30 2.77 13.42 -11.37
C ALA A 30 2.90 12.23 -10.41
N GLU A 31 3.59 12.40 -9.28
CA GLU A 31 3.77 11.35 -8.27
C GLU A 31 2.44 11.03 -7.55
N GLU A 32 1.60 12.04 -7.30
CA GLU A 32 0.25 11.85 -6.79
C GLU A 32 -0.58 11.00 -7.76
N SER A 33 -0.54 11.30 -9.05
CA SER A 33 -1.25 10.52 -10.08
C SER A 33 -0.76 9.08 -10.12
N ASP A 34 0.55 8.86 -10.05
CA ASP A 34 1.14 7.51 -10.06
C ASP A 34 0.75 6.71 -8.80
N LEU A 35 0.87 7.32 -7.62
CA LEU A 35 0.43 6.72 -6.35
C LEU A 35 -1.05 6.32 -6.43
N LEU A 36 -1.93 7.23 -6.88
CA LEU A 36 -3.36 6.96 -7.00
C LEU A 36 -3.65 5.85 -8.03
N GLY A 37 -2.87 5.77 -9.10
CA GLY A 37 -2.92 4.68 -10.07
C GLY A 37 -2.58 3.32 -9.46
N HIS A 38 -1.58 3.25 -8.59
CA HIS A 38 -1.26 2.03 -7.85
C HIS A 38 -2.31 1.69 -6.79
N VAL A 39 -2.82 2.69 -6.07
CA VAL A 39 -3.92 2.53 -5.09
C VAL A 39 -5.17 1.93 -5.74
N ALA A 40 -5.58 2.44 -6.89
CA ALA A 40 -6.74 1.93 -7.62
C ALA A 40 -6.55 0.46 -8.05
N ARG A 41 -5.35 0.12 -8.55
CA ARG A 41 -5.03 -1.26 -8.97
C ARG A 41 -4.94 -2.21 -7.77
N ALA A 42 -4.41 -1.76 -6.63
CA ALA A 42 -4.37 -2.55 -5.40
C ALA A 42 -5.78 -2.86 -4.88
N GLU A 43 -6.68 -1.87 -4.90
CA GLU A 43 -8.08 -2.02 -4.52
C GLU A 43 -8.83 -2.97 -5.45
N GLN A 44 -8.58 -2.89 -6.76
CA GLN A 44 -9.14 -3.82 -7.74
C GLN A 44 -8.68 -5.25 -7.47
N ALA A 45 -7.38 -5.46 -7.24
CA ALA A 45 -6.83 -6.78 -6.93
C ALA A 45 -7.39 -7.35 -5.61
N ALA A 46 -7.52 -6.50 -4.58
CA ALA A 46 -8.08 -6.86 -3.28
C ALA A 46 -9.58 -7.21 -3.34
N SER A 47 -10.32 -6.58 -4.26
CA SER A 47 -11.76 -6.81 -4.44
C SER A 47 -12.08 -7.95 -5.43
N ALA A 48 -11.06 -8.51 -6.10
CA ALA A 48 -11.25 -9.60 -7.05
C ALA A 48 -11.78 -10.88 -6.37
N THR A 49 -12.57 -11.66 -7.10
CA THR A 49 -13.03 -12.99 -6.66
C THR A 49 -12.68 -14.03 -7.72
N PRO A 50 -11.68 -14.91 -7.47
CA PRO A 50 -10.87 -14.98 -6.26
C PRO A 50 -9.92 -13.79 -6.08
N LEU A 51 -9.48 -13.54 -4.84
CA LEU A 51 -8.52 -12.49 -4.49
C LEU A 51 -7.24 -12.61 -5.35
N ASP A 52 -6.86 -11.52 -6.02
CA ASP A 52 -5.64 -11.46 -6.81
C ASP A 52 -4.43 -11.11 -5.92
N LEU A 53 -3.85 -12.14 -5.29
CA LEU A 53 -2.70 -11.97 -4.39
C LEU A 53 -1.46 -11.42 -5.09
N ALA A 54 -1.23 -11.78 -6.36
CA ALA A 54 -0.07 -11.31 -7.12
C ALA A 54 -0.21 -9.84 -7.49
N GLY A 55 -1.43 -9.43 -7.88
CA GLY A 55 -1.78 -8.03 -8.07
C GLY A 55 -1.62 -7.23 -6.79
N VAL A 56 -2.13 -7.73 -5.65
CA VAL A 56 -1.93 -7.10 -4.34
C VAL A 56 -0.45 -6.90 -4.02
N ASP A 57 0.39 -7.94 -4.09
CA ASP A 57 1.82 -7.82 -3.78
C ASP A 57 2.49 -6.77 -4.66
N THR A 58 2.24 -6.85 -5.97
CA THR A 58 2.83 -5.93 -6.95
C THR A 58 2.48 -4.47 -6.65
N GLN A 59 1.20 -4.19 -6.42
CA GLN A 59 0.74 -2.82 -6.24
C GLN A 59 1.10 -2.26 -4.86
N VAL A 60 1.00 -3.07 -3.78
CA VAL A 60 1.39 -2.64 -2.43
C VAL A 60 2.90 -2.39 -2.35
N ARG A 61 3.72 -3.18 -3.07
CA ARG A 61 5.16 -2.96 -3.18
C ARG A 61 5.49 -1.66 -3.92
N ALA A 62 4.81 -1.39 -5.03
CA ALA A 62 4.98 -0.14 -5.77
C ALA A 62 4.57 1.09 -4.93
N ILE A 63 3.43 1.01 -4.24
CA ILE A 63 2.99 2.03 -3.27
C ILE A 63 4.08 2.27 -2.23
N ARG A 64 4.63 1.20 -1.64
CA ARG A 64 5.70 1.31 -0.64
C ARG A 64 6.94 2.03 -1.20
N TYR A 65 7.37 1.69 -2.41
CA TYR A 65 8.54 2.34 -3.01
C TYR A 65 8.30 3.84 -3.25
N LEU A 66 7.15 4.21 -3.81
CA LEU A 66 6.79 5.63 -3.97
C LEU A 66 6.80 6.37 -2.63
N LEU A 67 6.20 5.78 -1.59
CA LEU A 67 6.16 6.39 -0.26
C LEU A 67 7.55 6.55 0.38
N VAL A 68 8.51 5.69 0.04
CA VAL A 68 9.89 5.74 0.57
C VAL A 68 10.78 6.66 -0.24
N GLU A 69 10.63 6.67 -1.56
CA GLU A 69 11.55 7.36 -2.48
C GLU A 69 11.18 8.82 -2.70
N VAL A 70 9.89 9.14 -2.75
CA VAL A 70 9.43 10.46 -3.20
C VAL A 70 8.56 11.22 -2.20
N ALA A 71 7.87 10.52 -1.30
CA ALA A 71 6.95 11.18 -0.36
C ALA A 71 7.67 11.69 0.90
N ASP A 72 7.30 12.88 1.37
CA ASP A 72 7.92 13.53 2.53
C ASP A 72 7.07 13.42 3.81
N GLY A 73 7.75 13.44 4.96
CA GLY A 73 7.14 13.54 6.28
C GLY A 73 6.76 12.23 6.97
N GLY A 74 6.34 12.34 8.23
CA GLY A 74 6.02 11.16 9.04
C GLY A 74 4.83 10.34 8.55
N VAL A 75 3.92 10.96 7.79
CA VAL A 75 2.74 10.28 7.22
C VAL A 75 3.16 9.29 6.13
N SER A 76 4.10 9.67 5.25
CA SER A 76 4.58 8.76 4.20
C SER A 76 5.29 7.56 4.80
N ALA A 77 6.17 7.78 5.79
CA ALA A 77 6.87 6.73 6.51
C ALA A 77 5.91 5.75 7.20
N PHE A 78 4.85 6.26 7.85
CA PHE A 78 3.82 5.43 8.46
C PHE A 78 3.07 4.57 7.44
N MET A 79 2.69 5.15 6.29
CA MET A 79 2.00 4.42 5.23
C MET A 79 2.91 3.37 4.56
N ALA A 80 4.20 3.68 4.41
CA ALA A 80 5.19 2.74 3.89
C ALA A 80 5.40 1.54 4.83
N ASP A 81 5.39 1.76 6.15
CA ASP A 81 5.43 0.68 7.14
C ASP A 81 4.15 -0.17 7.10
N ALA A 82 2.98 0.46 6.99
CA ALA A 82 1.71 -0.25 6.83
C ALA A 82 1.73 -1.14 5.57
N ALA A 83 2.21 -0.64 4.44
CA ALA A 83 2.40 -1.41 3.21
C ALA A 83 3.39 -2.58 3.42
N ALA A 84 4.51 -2.36 4.13
CA ALA A 84 5.48 -3.43 4.44
C ALA A 84 4.87 -4.57 5.27
N ARG A 85 3.99 -4.26 6.22
CA ARG A 85 3.30 -5.27 7.04
C ARG A 85 2.38 -6.15 6.19
N ILE A 86 1.68 -5.56 5.22
CA ILE A 86 0.79 -6.29 4.29
C ILE A 86 1.61 -7.26 3.42
N LEU A 87 2.76 -6.84 2.92
CA LEU A 87 3.69 -7.69 2.15
C LEU A 87 4.31 -8.81 3.01
N GLY A 88 4.22 -8.70 4.34
CA GLY A 88 4.93 -9.57 5.26
C GLY A 88 6.43 -9.27 5.36
N ASP A 89 6.86 -8.09 4.90
CA ASP A 89 8.25 -7.59 4.86
C ASP A 89 8.61 -6.75 6.11
N GLY A 90 7.91 -6.96 7.24
CA GLY A 90 8.19 -6.24 8.49
C GLY A 90 9.57 -6.60 9.09
N ILE A 91 10.19 -5.64 9.81
CA ILE A 91 11.50 -5.79 10.50
C ILE A 91 11.58 -7.07 11.35
N GLY A 92 10.45 -7.56 11.87
CA GLY A 92 10.39 -8.80 12.64
C GLY A 92 10.86 -10.07 11.92
N ARG A 93 11.00 -10.07 10.58
CA ARG A 93 11.54 -11.22 9.83
C ARG A 93 13.05 -11.19 9.58
N LEU A 94 13.71 -10.04 9.76
CA LEU A 94 15.17 -9.97 9.62
C LEU A 94 15.89 -10.67 10.79
N PHE A 95 15.15 -10.95 11.87
CA PHE A 95 15.66 -11.56 13.10
C PHE A 95 14.96 -12.88 13.46
N SER A 96 14.17 -13.46 12.54
CA SER A 96 13.41 -14.71 12.76
C SER A 96 14.02 -15.90 12.06
#